data_AF-A0A529MFJ9-F1
#
_entry.id   AF-A0A529MFJ9-F1
#
_cell.length_a   1.000
_cell.length_b   1.000
_cell.length_c   1.000
_cell.angle_alpha   90.00
_cell.angle_beta   90.00
_cell.angle_gamma   90.00
#
_symmetry.space_group_name_H-M   'P 1'
#
loop_
_entity.id
_entity.type
_entity.pdbx_description
1 polymer ?
#
loop_
_entity_poly.entity_id
_entity_poly.type
_entity_poly.pdbx_seq_one_letter_code
_entity_poly.pdbx_strand_id
1 'polypeptide(L)' 'AEGERIYHVPGQRYYSVTIINQAKGERWFCSEAEAEAAGWRRSKR' A
#
# COMPACT_ATOMS: atom_id res chain seq x y z
N ALA A 1 3.12 -1.27 -18.56
CA ALA A 1 1.98 -1.19 -17.62
C ALA A 1 2.56 -0.92 -16.25
N GLU A 2 2.63 0.36 -15.90
CA GLU A 2 3.33 0.86 -14.72
C GLU A 2 2.67 0.29 -13.46
N GLY A 3 3.43 -0.49 -12.67
CA GLY A 3 2.98 -1.05 -11.41
C GLY A 3 2.83 0.06 -10.38
N GLU A 4 1.72 0.80 -10.45
CA GLU A 4 1.40 1.82 -9.48
C GLU A 4 1.20 1.17 -8.10
N ARG A 5 2.13 1.47 -7.20
CA ARG A 5 2.14 0.97 -5.83
C ARG A 5 1.16 1.77 -4.99
N ILE A 6 0.16 1.09 -4.45
CA ILE A 6 -0.85 1.71 -3.59
C ILE A 6 -0.79 1.15 -2.18
N TYR A 7 -0.98 2.01 -1.18
CA TYR A 7 -1.13 1.58 0.21
C TYR A 7 -2.59 1.72 0.65
N HIS A 8 -3.02 0.80 1.50
CA HIS A 8 -4.32 0.83 2.16
C HIS A 8 -4.13 1.20 3.63
N VAL A 9 -5.06 1.97 4.18
CA VAL A 9 -5.08 2.37 5.59
C VAL A 9 -6.18 1.62 6.35
N PRO A 10 -6.01 1.39 7.67
CA PRO A 10 -7.06 0.81 8.49
C PRO A 10 -8.34 1.63 8.40
N GLY A 11 -9.46 0.97 8.06
CA GLY A 11 -10.75 1.59 7.78
C GLY A 11 -11.15 1.63 6.30
N GLN A 12 -10.23 1.32 5.37
CA GLN A 12 -10.58 1.12 3.97
C GLN A 12 -11.27 -0.23 3.74
N ARG A 13 -12.17 -0.29 2.75
CA ARG A 13 -12.95 -1.51 2.44
C ARG A 13 -12.06 -2.70 2.10
N TYR A 14 -10.92 -2.43 1.47
CA TYR A 14 -9.98 -3.46 1.02
C TYR A 14 -8.83 -3.73 2.00
N TYR A 15 -8.68 -2.94 3.06
CA TYR A 15 -7.56 -3.08 3.99
C TYR A 15 -7.44 -4.51 4.56
N SER A 16 -8.57 -5.10 4.95
CA SER A 16 -8.62 -6.43 5.55
C SER A 16 -8.40 -7.58 4.56
N VAL A 17 -8.56 -7.34 3.26
CA VAL A 17 -8.36 -8.36 2.20
C VAL A 17 -7.04 -8.20 1.46
N THR A 18 -6.35 -7.07 1.65
CA THR A 18 -5.02 -6.84 1.09
C THR A 18 -4.02 -7.77 1.78
N ILE A 19 -3.55 -8.77 1.03
CA ILE A 19 -2.48 -9.67 1.46
C ILE A 19 -1.18 -9.15 0.86
N ILE A 20 -0.28 -8.64 1.71
CA ILE A 20 1.04 -8.16 1.31
C ILE A 20 1.93 -9.33 0.91
N ASN A 21 2.38 -9.40 -0.34
CA ASN A 21 3.34 -10.38 -0.81
C ASN A 21 4.75 -9.77 -0.95
N GLN A 22 5.60 -10.09 0.03
CA GLN A 22 7.00 -9.64 0.07
C GLN A 22 7.80 -10.12 -1.16
N ALA A 23 7.47 -11.26 -1.75
CA ALA A 23 8.15 -11.76 -2.96
C ALA A 23 7.86 -10.90 -4.20
N LYS A 24 6.78 -10.11 -4.20
CA LYS A 24 6.46 -9.12 -5.23
C LYS A 24 6.98 -7.72 -4.89
N GLY A 25 7.71 -7.58 -3.78
CA GLY A 25 8.22 -6.30 -3.28
C GLY A 25 7.19 -5.47 -2.52
N GLU A 26 6.04 -6.05 -2.17
CA GLU A 26 5.03 -5.42 -1.33
C GLU A 26 5.48 -5.44 0.13
N ARG A 27 5.18 -4.38 0.89
CA ARG A 27 5.59 -4.25 2.29
C ARG A 27 4.57 -3.45 3.10
N TRP A 28 4.60 -3.66 4.41
CA TRP A 28 3.90 -2.80 5.36
C TRP A 28 4.74 -1.56 5.64
N PHE A 29 4.07 -0.44 5.82
CA PHE A 29 4.68 0.82 6.25
C PHE A 29 4.13 1.17 7.64
N CYS A 30 4.95 1.80 8.47
CA CYS A 30 4.51 2.30 9.77
C CYS A 30 3.66 3.56 9.62
N SER A 31 3.91 4.36 8.58
CA SER A 31 3.26 5.66 8.37
C SER A 31 2.94 5.90 6.89
N GLU A 32 1.88 6.67 6.61
CA GLU A 32 1.54 7.12 5.24
C GLU A 32 2.72 7.90 4.62
N ALA A 33 3.41 8.72 5.42
CA ALA A 33 4.58 9.48 4.99
C ALA A 33 5.74 8.60 4.51
N GLU A 34 5.97 7.43 5.13
CA GLU A 34 7.00 6.48 4.67
C GLU A 34 6.58 5.81 3.36
N ALA A 35 5.29 5.49 3.21
CA ALA A 35 4.76 4.95 1.97
C ALA A 35 4.91 5.97 0.83
N GLU A 36 4.54 7.22 1.05
CA GLU A 36 4.71 8.32 0.08
C GLU A 36 6.18 8.57 -0.26
N ALA A 37 7.06 8.57 0.74
CA ALA A 37 8.51 8.70 0.53
C ALA A 37 9.08 7.51 -0.28
N ALA A 38 8.52 6.31 -0.14
CA ALA A 38 8.83 5.15 -0.95
C ALA A 38 8.17 5.16 -2.34
N GLY A 39 7.42 6.22 -2.69
CA GLY A 39 6.74 6.37 -3.97
C GLY A 39 5.42 5.61 -4.07
N TRP A 40 4.79 5.29 -2.94
CA TRP A 40 3.46 4.67 -2.90
C TRP A 40 2.39 5.73 -2.76
N ARG A 41 1.27 5.55 -3.47
CA ARG A 41 0.13 6.47 -3.39
C ARG A 41 -0.99 5.88 -2.53
N ARG A 42 -1.81 6.73 -1.92
CA ARG A 42 -2.99 6.28 -1.17
C ARG A 42 -3.99 5.59 -2.11
N SER A 43 -4.55 4.46 -1.70
CA SER A 43 -5.71 3.90 -2.39
C SER A 43 -6.87 4.90 -2.36
N LYS A 44 -7.54 5.09 -3.50
CA LYS A 44 -8.73 5.96 -3.59
C LYS A 44 -9.99 5.28 -3.01
N ARG A 45 -9.93 4.00 -2.65
CA ARG A 45 -11.09 3.16 -2.24
C ARG A 45 -10.72 2.11 -1.20
#